data_AF-D0MZU3-F1
#
_entry.id   AF-D0MZU3-F1
#
_cell.length_a   1.000
_cell.length_b   1.000
_cell.length_c   1.000
_cell.angle_alpha   90.00
_cell.angle_beta   90.00
_cell.angle_gamma   90.00
#
_symmetry.space_group_name_H-M   'P 1'
#
loop_
_entity.id
_entity.type
_entity.pdbx_description
1 polymer ?
#
loop_
_entity_poly.entity_id
_entity_poly.type
_entity_poly.pdbx_seq_one_letter_code
_entity_poly.pdbx_strand_id
1 'polypeptide(L)'
;MYTVQARAFNLIGMGPWSTRISVTTDPVSPGVINFEEGAVDIREDAGSVTLTLIRSMGGFMPATCTFSTIDGTAIAGDHYVQSSGQVHFIRGTNLQQITIPIKNNDVIDDPDKYFSVSIEEYNGESGAIGDISAVNVTITDDGDAGVVAFEKEHYIVSEAVSTLSVTIVRSRQFSGNGTFVIIPVFSGDGAVEGVDYKIPNTSVAFSDQETQVSCNITIINDLTYQERKLLKLKLDVSQIPCLSGTSELSDVFVATTTFLTFPDEAPNLVAVSRTGGSVTLSWTQPVDFGGTDITAYDVAFFLG
;
A
#
# COMPACT_ATOMS: atom_id res chain seq x y z
N MET A 1 11.66 23.92 -53.55
CA MET A 1 13.08 24.05 -53.14
C MET A 1 13.50 25.48 -53.40
N TYR A 2 14.01 26.15 -52.38
CA TYR A 2 14.47 27.53 -52.42
C TYR A 2 15.97 27.56 -52.15
N THR A 3 16.69 28.49 -52.77
CA THR A 3 18.11 28.73 -52.48
C THR A 3 18.21 30.05 -51.75
N VAL A 4 18.77 30.04 -50.54
CA VAL A 4 18.88 31.22 -49.68
C VAL A 4 20.34 31.54 -49.38
N GLN A 5 20.64 32.83 -49.29
CA GLN A 5 21.91 33.39 -48.87
C GLN A 5 21.60 34.73 -48.20
N ALA A 6 22.41 35.12 -47.20
CA ALA A 6 22.23 36.34 -46.44
C ALA A 6 23.43 37.27 -46.61
N ARG A 7 23.22 38.58 -46.46
CA ARG A 7 24.30 39.57 -46.29
C ARG A 7 23.84 40.67 -45.35
N ALA A 8 24.78 41.21 -44.57
CA ALA A 8 24.52 42.34 -43.69
C ALA A 8 24.53 43.66 -44.46
N PHE A 9 23.77 44.66 -43.99
CA PHE A 9 23.85 46.04 -44.49
C PHE A 9 23.76 47.03 -43.32
N ASN A 10 24.35 48.22 -43.50
CA ASN A 10 24.26 49.33 -42.57
C ASN A 10 24.16 50.66 -43.34
N LEU A 11 24.26 51.79 -42.64
CA LEU A 11 24.16 53.14 -43.23
C LEU A 11 25.25 53.47 -44.26
N ILE A 12 26.34 52.70 -44.32
CA ILE A 12 27.49 52.93 -45.21
C ILE A 12 27.48 51.98 -46.42
N GLY A 13 26.82 50.82 -46.33
CA GLY A 13 26.69 49.91 -47.46
C GLY A 13 26.30 48.47 -47.09
N MET A 14 26.50 47.57 -48.06
CA MET A 14 26.16 46.15 -47.95
C MET A 14 27.42 45.29 -47.96
N GLY A 15 27.47 44.27 -47.10
CA GLY A 15 28.56 43.28 -47.03
C GLY A 15 28.47 42.19 -48.11
N PRO A 16 29.44 41.27 -48.15
CA PRO A 16 29.43 40.14 -49.07
C PRO A 16 28.30 39.14 -48.75
N TRP A 17 27.86 38.39 -49.76
CA TRP A 17 26.89 37.30 -49.60
C TRP A 17 27.49 36.10 -48.88
N SER A 18 26.69 35.44 -48.04
CA SER A 18 27.01 34.13 -47.47
C SER A 18 27.02 33.04 -48.54
N THR A 19 27.50 31.84 -48.19
CA THR A 19 27.31 30.65 -49.01
C THR A 19 25.82 30.38 -49.23
N ARG A 20 25.48 29.91 -50.44
CA ARG A 20 24.13 29.46 -50.75
C ARG A 20 23.83 28.19 -49.97
N ILE A 21 22.66 28.13 -49.36
CA ILE A 21 22.09 26.89 -48.83
C ILE A 21 20.78 26.60 -49.55
N SER A 22 20.45 25.32 -49.69
CA SER A 22 19.17 24.87 -50.25
C SER A 22 18.23 24.53 -49.10
N VAL A 23 17.00 25.02 -49.18
CA VAL A 23 15.93 24.74 -48.22
C VAL A 23 14.67 24.29 -48.94
N THR A 24 13.89 23.44 -48.29
CA THR A 24 12.54 23.06 -48.73
C THR A 24 11.53 23.62 -47.75
N THR A 25 10.36 24.02 -48.25
CA THR A 25 9.19 24.24 -47.40
C THR A 25 8.48 22.90 -47.22
N ASP A 26 7.63 22.81 -46.20
CA ASP A 26 6.75 21.66 -46.03
C ASP A 26 5.97 21.40 -47.33
N PRO A 27 5.71 20.12 -47.67
CA PRO A 27 4.89 19.79 -48.81
C PRO A 27 3.51 20.45 -48.68
N VAL A 28 2.90 20.81 -49.82
CA VAL A 28 1.51 21.29 -49.87
C VAL A 28 0.59 20.08 -49.63
N SER A 29 0.51 19.66 -48.37
CA SER A 29 -0.17 18.47 -47.88
C SER A 29 -0.83 18.77 -46.53
N PRO A 30 -1.99 18.16 -46.21
CA PRO A 30 -2.58 18.28 -44.87
C PRO A 30 -1.65 17.65 -43.81
N GLY A 31 -0.89 16.63 -44.20
CA GLY A 31 0.04 15.90 -43.33
C GLY A 31 -0.55 14.60 -42.77
N VAL A 32 0.19 14.03 -41.82
CA VAL A 32 -0.14 12.78 -41.11
C VAL A 32 -0.35 13.11 -39.63
N ILE A 33 -1.50 12.72 -39.08
CA ILE A 33 -1.87 12.95 -37.68
C ILE A 33 -1.62 11.67 -36.88
N ASN A 34 -0.95 11.81 -35.74
CA ASN A 34 -0.72 10.75 -34.77
C ASN A 34 -1.01 11.29 -33.36
N PHE A 35 -1.25 10.39 -32.40
CA PHE A 35 -0.96 10.73 -31.02
C PHE A 35 0.55 10.87 -30.79
N GLU A 36 0.94 11.71 -29.83
CA GLU A 36 2.33 11.89 -29.43
C GLU A 36 2.91 10.62 -28.78
N GLU A 37 2.09 9.93 -27.99
CA GLU A 37 2.42 8.69 -27.29
C GLU A 37 1.35 7.63 -27.59
N GLY A 38 1.66 6.34 -27.44
CA GLY A 38 0.70 5.24 -27.65
C GLY A 38 0.06 4.73 -26.35
N ALA A 39 0.55 5.17 -25.20
CA ALA A 39 0.01 4.83 -23.89
C ALA A 39 0.33 5.92 -22.88
N VAL A 40 -0.54 6.10 -21.88
CA VAL A 40 -0.35 7.01 -20.75
C VAL A 40 -1.00 6.44 -19.50
N ASP A 41 -0.39 6.66 -18.36
CA ASP A 41 -0.97 6.32 -17.06
C ASP A 41 -1.46 7.61 -16.36
N ILE A 42 -2.63 7.54 -15.73
CA ILE A 42 -3.25 8.66 -15.03
C ILE A 42 -3.89 8.17 -13.73
N ARG A 43 -3.82 8.97 -12.66
CA ARG A 43 -4.55 8.65 -11.43
C ARG A 43 -6.04 8.95 -11.59
N GLU A 44 -6.90 8.15 -10.98
CA GLU A 44 -8.34 8.40 -10.99
C GLU A 44 -8.73 9.75 -10.37
N ASP A 45 -7.95 10.22 -9.37
CA ASP A 45 -8.10 11.53 -8.72
C ASP A 45 -7.62 12.73 -9.57
N ALA A 46 -7.02 12.50 -10.74
CA ALA A 46 -6.47 13.56 -11.59
C ALA A 46 -7.55 14.44 -12.26
N GLY A 47 -8.80 13.97 -12.29
CA GLY A 47 -9.95 14.66 -12.87
C GLY A 47 -10.02 14.64 -14.41
N SER A 48 -8.88 14.68 -15.11
CA SER A 48 -8.85 14.49 -16.56
C SER A 48 -7.46 14.11 -17.09
N VAL A 49 -7.42 13.38 -18.20
CA VAL A 49 -6.20 13.11 -18.97
C VAL A 49 -6.17 14.02 -20.22
N THR A 50 -5.01 14.61 -20.49
CA THR A 50 -4.76 15.40 -21.72
C THR A 50 -3.90 14.59 -22.68
N LEU A 51 -4.39 14.39 -23.90
CA LEU A 51 -3.70 13.66 -24.96
C LEU A 51 -3.27 14.64 -26.06
N THR A 52 -1.99 14.62 -26.41
CA THR A 52 -1.43 15.45 -27.48
C THR A 52 -1.48 14.70 -28.81
N LEU A 53 -1.97 15.38 -29.85
CA LEU A 53 -1.89 14.95 -31.23
C LEU A 53 -0.81 15.75 -31.95
N ILE A 54 0.07 15.05 -32.65
CA ILE A 54 1.14 15.62 -33.48
C ILE A 54 0.77 15.50 -34.95
N ARG A 55 1.04 16.56 -35.72
CA ARG A 55 0.92 16.57 -37.18
C ARG A 55 2.29 16.68 -37.81
N SER A 56 2.60 15.73 -38.69
CA SER A 56 3.89 15.61 -39.37
C SER A 56 3.73 15.51 -40.89
N MET A 57 4.84 15.56 -41.63
CA MET A 57 4.87 15.31 -43.09
C MET A 57 3.88 16.16 -43.91
N GLY A 58 3.63 17.38 -43.45
CA GLY A 58 2.67 18.34 -44.00
C GLY A 58 2.60 19.55 -43.08
N GLY A 59 1.57 20.37 -43.21
CA GLY A 59 1.47 21.58 -42.38
C GLY A 59 0.78 22.75 -43.07
N PHE A 60 0.89 22.78 -44.40
CA PHE A 60 0.45 23.90 -45.22
C PHE A 60 -1.07 23.93 -45.43
N MET A 61 -1.69 22.76 -45.68
CA MET A 61 -3.15 22.65 -45.76
C MET A 61 -3.72 22.36 -44.36
N PRO A 62 -4.97 22.77 -44.07
CA PRO A 62 -5.64 22.35 -42.84
C PRO A 62 -5.82 20.83 -42.84
N ALA A 63 -5.85 20.23 -41.66
CA ALA A 63 -6.09 18.80 -41.47
C ALA A 63 -7.15 18.60 -40.37
N THR A 64 -7.89 17.50 -40.43
CA THR A 64 -8.93 17.17 -39.45
C THR A 64 -9.01 15.66 -39.25
N CYS A 65 -9.08 15.23 -38.00
CA CYS A 65 -9.44 13.86 -37.64
C CYS A 65 -10.62 13.88 -36.67
N THR A 66 -11.34 12.76 -36.59
CA THR A 66 -12.27 12.52 -35.47
C THR A 66 -11.57 11.73 -34.39
N PHE A 67 -11.99 11.89 -33.15
CA PHE A 67 -11.57 11.03 -32.04
C PHE A 67 -12.79 10.45 -31.32
N SER A 68 -12.61 9.28 -30.73
CA SER A 68 -13.61 8.64 -29.86
C SER A 68 -12.93 7.80 -28.79
N THR A 69 -13.54 7.76 -27.61
CA THR A 69 -13.17 6.84 -26.53
C THR A 69 -13.83 5.48 -26.72
N ILE A 70 -13.10 4.42 -26.44
CA ILE A 70 -13.54 3.02 -26.54
C ILE A 70 -13.24 2.34 -25.21
N ASP A 71 -14.25 1.69 -24.64
CA ASP A 71 -14.13 0.96 -23.38
C ASP A 71 -13.09 -0.16 -23.47
N GLY A 72 -12.34 -0.34 -22.38
CA GLY A 72 -11.53 -1.52 -22.13
C GLY A 72 -12.05 -2.24 -20.88
N THR A 73 -11.23 -2.34 -19.84
CA THR A 73 -11.70 -2.70 -18.50
C THR A 73 -12.28 -1.48 -17.75
N ALA A 74 -11.85 -0.27 -18.09
CA ALA A 74 -12.54 0.96 -17.70
C ALA A 74 -13.76 1.16 -18.61
N ILE A 75 -14.91 1.30 -17.97
CA ILE A 75 -16.21 1.54 -18.58
C ILE A 75 -16.60 3.01 -18.48
N ALA A 76 -17.04 3.60 -19.60
CA ALA A 76 -17.58 4.94 -19.62
C ALA A 76 -18.81 5.08 -18.72
N GLY A 77 -18.85 6.15 -17.93
CA GLY A 77 -19.88 6.37 -16.92
C GLY A 77 -19.44 5.96 -15.52
N ASP A 78 -18.53 4.98 -15.41
CA ASP A 78 -18.00 4.52 -14.12
C ASP A 78 -16.61 5.11 -13.88
N HIS A 79 -15.69 4.96 -14.85
CA HIS A 79 -14.27 5.31 -14.67
C HIS A 79 -13.86 6.56 -15.45
N TYR A 80 -14.57 6.88 -16.54
CA TYR A 80 -14.32 8.07 -17.36
C TYR A 80 -15.60 8.55 -18.04
N VAL A 81 -15.57 9.73 -18.66
CA VAL A 81 -16.70 10.26 -19.44
C VAL A 81 -16.51 9.95 -20.93
N GLN A 82 -17.48 9.24 -21.53
CA GLN A 82 -17.47 8.96 -22.96
C GLN A 82 -17.31 10.26 -23.75
N SER A 83 -16.27 10.31 -24.59
CA SER A 83 -15.88 11.52 -25.29
C SER A 83 -15.64 11.22 -26.76
N SER A 84 -16.12 12.09 -27.63
CA SER A 84 -15.84 12.05 -29.06
C SER A 84 -15.91 13.46 -29.65
N GLY A 85 -15.26 13.66 -30.78
CA GLY A 85 -15.24 14.98 -31.42
C GLY A 85 -14.34 15.05 -32.64
N GLN A 86 -14.11 16.27 -33.11
CA GLN A 86 -13.21 16.57 -34.21
C GLN A 86 -12.01 17.36 -33.69
N VAL A 87 -10.82 17.05 -34.20
CA VAL A 87 -9.60 17.82 -33.93
C VAL A 87 -9.17 18.52 -35.21
N HIS A 88 -9.11 19.84 -35.18
CA HIS A 88 -8.79 20.65 -36.34
C HIS A 88 -7.38 21.24 -36.24
N PHE A 89 -6.53 20.90 -37.21
CA PHE A 89 -5.24 21.55 -37.39
C PHE A 89 -5.38 22.65 -38.44
N ILE A 90 -5.29 23.90 -38.01
CA ILE A 90 -5.18 25.03 -38.94
C ILE A 90 -3.80 25.04 -39.61
N ARG A 91 -3.67 25.81 -40.69
CA ARG A 91 -2.41 25.99 -41.40
C ARG A 91 -1.29 26.43 -40.43
N GLY A 92 -0.18 25.70 -40.45
CA GLY A 92 1.00 25.95 -39.62
C GLY A 92 0.93 25.40 -38.19
N THR A 93 -0.21 24.87 -37.75
CA THR A 93 -0.33 24.24 -36.42
C THR A 93 0.06 22.76 -36.49
N ASN A 94 1.01 22.34 -35.66
CA ASN A 94 1.50 20.95 -35.66
C ASN A 94 1.17 20.19 -34.37
N LEU A 95 0.54 20.84 -33.40
CA LEU A 95 0.14 20.27 -32.13
C LEU A 95 -1.31 20.63 -31.84
N GLN A 96 -2.07 19.64 -31.39
CA GLN A 96 -3.39 19.85 -30.78
C GLN A 96 -3.51 18.98 -29.55
N GLN A 97 -4.44 19.34 -28.67
CA GLN A 97 -4.71 18.58 -27.46
C GLN A 97 -6.20 18.27 -27.35
N ILE A 98 -6.50 17.09 -26.84
CA ILE A 98 -7.84 16.70 -26.39
C ILE A 98 -7.78 16.34 -24.92
N THR A 99 -8.89 16.53 -24.22
CA THR A 99 -9.00 16.22 -22.80
C THR A 99 -10.16 15.27 -22.57
N ILE A 100 -9.91 14.17 -21.87
CA ILE A 100 -10.92 13.18 -21.49
C ILE A 100 -11.13 13.28 -19.98
N PRO A 101 -12.34 13.59 -19.48
CA PRO A 101 -12.61 13.60 -18.05
C PRO A 101 -12.51 12.20 -17.44
N ILE A 102 -11.77 12.10 -16.35
CA ILE A 102 -11.64 10.88 -15.54
C ILE A 102 -12.60 10.99 -14.36
N LYS A 103 -13.24 9.90 -13.98
CA LYS A 103 -14.15 9.84 -12.84
C LYS A 103 -13.42 9.21 -11.67
N ASN A 104 -13.32 9.96 -10.58
CA ASN A 104 -12.92 9.40 -9.29
C ASN A 104 -14.16 8.84 -8.57
N ASN A 105 -14.00 7.69 -7.93
CA ASN A 105 -15.02 7.10 -7.05
C ASN A 105 -14.34 6.63 -5.74
N ASP A 106 -15.04 5.87 -4.89
CA ASP A 106 -14.47 5.34 -3.63
C ASP A 106 -14.38 3.79 -3.69
N VAL A 107 -14.11 3.23 -4.88
CA VAL A 107 -14.13 1.80 -5.20
C VAL A 107 -12.77 1.36 -5.72
N ILE A 108 -12.19 0.36 -5.06
CA ILE A 108 -10.91 -0.21 -5.44
C ILE A 108 -10.94 -0.80 -6.84
N ASP A 109 -9.95 -0.40 -7.64
CA ASP A 109 -9.72 -0.85 -8.99
C ASP A 109 -8.41 -1.66 -9.10
N ASP A 110 -8.43 -2.92 -8.63
CA ASP A 110 -7.32 -3.88 -8.77
C ASP A 110 -7.73 -5.09 -9.65
N PRO A 111 -7.10 -5.31 -10.81
CA PRO A 111 -6.04 -4.50 -11.40
C PRO A 111 -6.57 -3.15 -11.93
N ASP A 112 -5.63 -2.23 -12.14
CA ASP A 112 -5.83 -0.93 -12.79
C ASP A 112 -6.70 -1.07 -14.05
N LYS A 113 -7.56 -0.07 -14.26
CA LYS A 113 -8.49 -0.07 -15.39
C LYS A 113 -7.89 0.63 -16.59
N TYR A 114 -8.28 0.24 -17.79
CA TYR A 114 -7.84 0.93 -18.99
C TYR A 114 -8.96 1.11 -20.00
N PHE A 115 -8.88 2.20 -20.75
CA PHE A 115 -9.69 2.47 -21.93
C PHE A 115 -8.80 2.99 -23.05
N SER A 116 -9.30 3.08 -24.26
CA SER A 116 -8.53 3.62 -25.39
C SER A 116 -9.18 4.84 -26.01
N VAL A 117 -8.35 5.70 -26.60
CA VAL A 117 -8.81 6.82 -27.43
C VAL A 117 -8.24 6.61 -28.81
N SER A 118 -9.12 6.54 -29.81
CA SER A 118 -8.73 6.34 -31.22
C SER A 118 -8.98 7.59 -32.04
N ILE A 119 -8.18 7.78 -33.08
CA ILE A 119 -8.40 8.78 -34.12
C ILE A 119 -8.68 8.11 -35.47
N GLU A 120 -9.60 8.70 -36.23
CA GLU A 120 -10.00 8.23 -37.55
C GLU A 120 -9.95 9.37 -38.58
N GLU A 121 -9.79 8.99 -39.85
CA GLU A 121 -9.86 9.94 -40.96
C GLU A 121 -11.24 10.59 -41.00
N TYR A 122 -11.27 11.92 -41.01
CA TYR A 122 -12.53 12.65 -41.12
C TYR A 122 -13.11 12.60 -42.54
N ASN A 123 -12.25 12.78 -43.54
CA ASN A 123 -12.53 12.60 -44.97
C ASN A 123 -11.21 12.56 -45.75
N GLY A 124 -11.26 12.19 -47.03
CA GLY A 124 -10.07 12.04 -47.88
C GLY A 124 -9.29 13.33 -48.18
N GLU A 125 -9.77 14.50 -47.78
CA GLU A 125 -9.07 15.79 -47.94
C GLU A 125 -8.39 16.26 -46.64
N SER A 126 -8.62 15.58 -45.52
CA SER A 126 -8.29 16.06 -44.17
C SER A 126 -6.95 15.54 -43.62
N GLY A 127 -6.13 14.93 -44.47
CA GLY A 127 -4.86 14.29 -44.08
C GLY A 127 -5.04 12.80 -43.77
N ALA A 128 -3.92 12.13 -43.59
CA ALA A 128 -3.90 10.70 -43.26
C ALA A 128 -3.72 10.48 -41.76
N ILE A 129 -4.20 9.36 -41.26
CA ILE A 129 -3.88 8.88 -39.91
C ILE A 129 -2.58 8.06 -39.98
N GLY A 130 -1.66 8.32 -39.06
CA GLY A 130 -0.40 7.59 -38.97
C GLY A 130 -0.49 6.34 -38.10
N ASP A 131 0.67 5.77 -37.78
CA ASP A 131 0.77 4.48 -37.09
C ASP A 131 0.29 4.54 -35.63
N ILE A 132 0.43 5.69 -34.96
CA ILE A 132 -0.07 5.89 -33.58
C ILE A 132 -1.48 6.48 -33.65
N SER A 133 -2.43 5.67 -34.12
CA SER A 133 -3.83 6.04 -34.28
C SER A 133 -4.68 5.83 -33.03
N ALA A 134 -4.10 5.24 -31.98
CA ALA A 134 -4.77 5.03 -30.71
C ALA A 134 -3.81 5.19 -29.53
N VAL A 135 -4.35 5.67 -28.40
CA VAL A 135 -3.68 5.71 -27.09
C VAL A 135 -4.41 4.78 -26.14
N ASN A 136 -3.67 3.95 -25.41
CA ASN A 136 -4.18 3.27 -24.23
C ASN A 136 -4.01 4.15 -22.99
N VAL A 137 -5.10 4.46 -22.30
CA VAL A 137 -5.07 5.21 -21.03
C VAL A 137 -5.29 4.21 -19.90
N THR A 138 -4.29 4.04 -19.05
CA THR A 138 -4.40 3.28 -17.79
C THR A 138 -4.79 4.23 -16.67
N ILE A 139 -5.87 3.93 -15.96
CA ILE A 139 -6.32 4.63 -14.76
C ILE A 139 -5.81 3.85 -13.55
N THR A 140 -4.94 4.46 -12.76
CA THR A 140 -4.40 3.90 -11.53
C THR A 140 -5.26 4.35 -10.33
N ASP A 141 -5.57 3.41 -9.46
CA ASP A 141 -6.31 3.63 -8.20
C ASP A 141 -5.61 4.69 -7.31
N ASP A 142 -6.40 5.48 -6.58
CA ASP A 142 -5.93 6.59 -5.78
C ASP A 142 -5.64 6.23 -4.32
N GLY A 143 -6.01 5.02 -3.87
CA GLY A 143 -5.81 4.52 -2.51
C GLY A 143 -7.07 4.06 -1.80
N ASP A 144 -8.00 3.43 -2.52
CA ASP A 144 -9.38 3.17 -2.08
C ASP A 144 -9.59 1.89 -1.27
N ALA A 145 -8.52 1.19 -0.90
CA ALA A 145 -8.62 0.03 0.00
C ALA A 145 -8.43 0.39 1.49
N GLY A 146 -8.17 1.66 1.80
CA GLY A 146 -8.07 2.15 3.17
C GLY A 146 -6.83 1.69 3.95
N VAL A 147 -6.83 2.01 5.24
CA VAL A 147 -5.67 1.89 6.12
C VAL A 147 -5.94 0.90 7.24
N VAL A 148 -5.07 -0.10 7.40
CA VAL A 148 -5.13 -1.04 8.52
C VAL A 148 -4.16 -0.70 9.64
N ALA A 149 -4.61 -0.91 10.87
CA ALA A 149 -3.82 -0.74 12.07
C ALA A 149 -4.30 -1.69 13.17
N PHE A 150 -3.42 -2.01 14.12
CA PHE A 150 -3.87 -2.61 15.37
C PHE A 150 -4.81 -1.66 16.11
N GLU A 151 -5.92 -2.18 16.66
CA GLU A 151 -6.85 -1.37 17.46
C GLU A 151 -6.18 -0.82 18.73
N LYS A 152 -5.23 -1.57 19.28
CA LYS A 152 -4.52 -1.24 20.52
C LYS A 152 -3.02 -1.33 20.31
N GLU A 153 -2.30 -0.45 20.99
CA GLU A 153 -0.84 -0.42 20.96
C GLU A 153 -0.20 -1.58 21.75
N HIS A 154 -0.84 -2.03 22.84
CA HIS A 154 -0.32 -3.12 23.67
C HIS A 154 -1.43 -3.96 24.32
N TYR A 155 -1.10 -5.21 24.63
CA TYR A 155 -1.92 -6.10 25.46
C TYR A 155 -1.06 -6.72 26.54
N ILE A 156 -1.63 -6.89 27.73
CA ILE A 156 -1.03 -7.63 28.84
C ILE A 156 -1.88 -8.88 29.07
N VAL A 157 -1.30 -10.06 28.91
CA VAL A 157 -2.00 -11.34 29.09
C VAL A 157 -1.20 -12.32 29.95
N SER A 158 -1.94 -13.12 30.71
CA SER A 158 -1.39 -14.30 31.40
C SER A 158 -1.21 -15.45 30.42
N GLU A 159 -0.19 -16.29 30.62
CA GLU A 159 0.00 -17.55 29.87
C GLU A 159 -1.19 -18.51 30.04
N ALA A 160 -1.98 -18.36 31.10
CA ALA A 160 -3.21 -19.12 31.29
C ALA A 160 -4.36 -18.73 30.33
N VAL A 161 -4.23 -17.62 29.57
CA VAL A 161 -5.30 -17.15 28.68
C VAL A 161 -5.57 -18.11 27.52
N SER A 162 -4.61 -18.98 27.19
CA SER A 162 -4.58 -19.91 26.04
C SER A 162 -4.63 -19.26 24.65
N THR A 163 -5.46 -18.23 24.46
CA THR A 163 -5.62 -17.49 23.22
C THR A 163 -5.77 -15.99 23.50
N LEU A 164 -4.93 -15.19 22.86
CA LEU A 164 -5.07 -13.75 22.78
C LEU A 164 -5.73 -13.38 21.45
N SER A 165 -6.82 -12.62 21.51
CA SER A 165 -7.47 -12.03 20.32
C SER A 165 -6.96 -10.61 20.10
N VAL A 166 -6.24 -10.39 19.01
CA VAL A 166 -5.75 -9.08 18.58
C VAL A 166 -6.70 -8.52 17.52
N THR A 167 -7.30 -7.36 17.78
CA THR A 167 -8.18 -6.68 16.84
C THR A 167 -7.36 -5.79 15.90
N ILE A 168 -7.64 -5.88 14.61
CA ILE A 168 -7.14 -5.00 13.56
C ILE A 168 -8.32 -4.21 13.02
N VAL A 169 -8.15 -2.91 12.84
CA VAL A 169 -9.15 -1.99 12.29
C VAL A 169 -8.75 -1.53 10.89
N ARG A 170 -9.74 -1.36 10.01
CA ARG A 170 -9.63 -0.75 8.68
C ARG A 170 -10.33 0.61 8.71
N SER A 171 -9.63 1.64 8.27
CA SER A 171 -10.02 3.04 8.43
C SER A 171 -9.81 3.86 7.15
N ARG A 172 -10.25 5.13 7.17
CA ARG A 172 -10.40 6.02 6.00
C ARG A 172 -11.48 5.54 5.03
N GLN A 173 -11.46 6.00 3.78
CA GLN A 173 -12.21 5.41 2.68
C GLN A 173 -11.65 4.00 2.42
N PHE A 174 -12.55 3.03 2.25
CA PHE A 174 -12.18 1.67 1.93
C PHE A 174 -13.30 0.95 1.19
N SER A 175 -12.93 0.09 0.26
CA SER A 175 -13.84 -0.80 -0.45
C SER A 175 -13.11 -2.10 -0.85
N GLY A 176 -13.89 -3.09 -1.28
CA GLY A 176 -13.41 -4.38 -1.71
C GLY A 176 -12.77 -5.21 -0.59
N ASN A 177 -12.31 -6.41 -0.97
CA ASN A 177 -11.61 -7.30 -0.04
C ASN A 177 -10.16 -6.84 0.11
N GLY A 178 -9.61 -6.93 1.33
CA GLY A 178 -8.20 -6.62 1.60
C GLY A 178 -7.54 -7.79 2.32
N THR A 179 -6.29 -8.13 1.99
CA THR A 179 -5.51 -9.07 2.80
C THR A 179 -4.17 -8.48 3.22
N PHE A 180 -3.71 -8.87 4.39
CA PHE A 180 -2.45 -8.44 4.96
C PHE A 180 -1.85 -9.58 5.80
N VAL A 181 -0.56 -9.48 6.09
CA VAL A 181 0.16 -10.50 6.86
C VAL A 181 0.57 -9.92 8.20
N ILE A 182 0.32 -10.68 9.27
CA ILE A 182 0.85 -10.38 10.60
C ILE A 182 2.20 -11.07 10.73
N ILE A 183 3.25 -10.29 10.98
CA ILE A 183 4.62 -10.79 11.08
C ILE A 183 5.16 -10.53 12.48
N PRO A 184 5.67 -11.56 13.20
CA PRO A 184 6.39 -11.35 14.43
C PRO A 184 7.74 -10.66 14.14
N VAL A 185 8.06 -9.65 14.93
CA VAL A 185 9.33 -8.94 14.86
C VAL A 185 10.22 -9.44 15.98
N PHE A 186 11.29 -10.15 15.62
CA PHE A 186 12.23 -10.69 16.60
C PHE A 186 12.93 -9.57 17.37
N SER A 187 12.87 -9.66 18.70
CA SER A 187 13.74 -8.93 19.61
C SER A 187 14.53 -9.96 20.41
N GLY A 188 15.86 -9.85 20.47
CA GLY A 188 16.77 -10.87 21.00
C GLY A 188 16.28 -11.65 22.23
N ASP A 189 15.77 -10.95 23.24
CA ASP A 189 15.28 -11.53 24.50
C ASP A 189 13.74 -11.64 24.57
N GLY A 190 13.08 -11.71 23.41
CA GLY A 190 11.62 -11.74 23.26
C GLY A 190 11.02 -13.15 23.35
N ALA A 191 9.71 -13.21 23.19
CA ALA A 191 8.96 -14.45 23.08
C ALA A 191 9.41 -15.24 21.85
N VAL A 192 9.50 -16.57 21.98
CA VAL A 192 9.95 -17.50 20.94
C VAL A 192 8.75 -18.25 20.38
N GLU A 193 8.60 -18.23 19.06
CA GLU A 193 7.53 -18.97 18.38
C GLU A 193 7.66 -20.49 18.61
N GLY A 194 6.53 -21.14 18.87
CA GLY A 194 6.45 -22.58 19.18
C GLY A 194 6.81 -22.94 20.62
N VAL A 195 7.39 -21.99 21.38
CA VAL A 195 7.69 -22.15 22.82
C VAL A 195 6.74 -21.30 23.65
N ASP A 196 6.64 -20.01 23.35
CA ASP A 196 5.86 -19.03 24.12
C ASP A 196 4.53 -18.69 23.44
N TYR A 197 4.51 -18.70 22.11
CA TYR A 197 3.32 -18.38 21.33
C TYR A 197 3.30 -19.12 20.01
N LYS A 198 2.12 -19.17 19.38
CA LYS A 198 1.95 -19.61 18.00
C LYS A 198 0.89 -18.75 17.31
N ILE A 199 1.17 -18.31 16.09
CA ILE A 199 0.19 -17.60 15.25
C ILE A 199 -0.31 -18.61 14.20
N PRO A 200 -1.51 -19.20 14.36
CA PRO A 200 -1.96 -20.27 13.48
C PRO A 200 -2.15 -19.81 12.03
N ASN A 201 -2.66 -18.59 11.86
CA ASN A 201 -2.93 -17.97 10.56
C ASN A 201 -2.34 -16.55 10.56
N THR A 202 -1.25 -16.35 9.81
CA THR A 202 -0.62 -15.03 9.66
C THR A 202 -1.28 -14.18 8.58
N SER A 203 -1.92 -14.81 7.59
CA SER A 203 -2.72 -14.12 6.58
C SER A 203 -4.09 -13.79 7.14
N VAL A 204 -4.44 -12.51 7.13
CA VAL A 204 -5.73 -12.01 7.61
C VAL A 204 -6.41 -11.24 6.48
N ALA A 205 -7.73 -11.39 6.38
CA ALA A 205 -8.54 -10.78 5.34
C ALA A 205 -9.62 -9.90 5.95
N PHE A 206 -9.85 -8.74 5.31
CA PHE A 206 -11.08 -7.99 5.39
C PHE A 206 -11.97 -8.37 4.20
N SER A 207 -13.24 -8.65 4.47
CA SER A 207 -14.28 -8.66 3.45
C SER A 207 -14.63 -7.23 3.04
N ASP A 208 -15.31 -7.07 1.90
CA ASP A 208 -15.86 -5.77 1.50
C ASP A 208 -16.69 -5.16 2.64
N GLN A 209 -16.48 -3.86 2.86
CA GLN A 209 -17.10 -3.05 3.92
C GLN A 209 -16.83 -3.51 5.37
N GLU A 210 -15.96 -4.49 5.60
CA GLU A 210 -15.56 -4.91 6.94
C GLU A 210 -14.59 -3.90 7.57
N THR A 211 -14.93 -3.42 8.77
CA THR A 211 -14.17 -2.36 9.49
C THR A 211 -13.20 -2.91 10.53
N GLN A 212 -13.40 -4.15 10.99
CA GLN A 212 -12.52 -4.78 11.97
C GLN A 212 -12.45 -6.30 11.76
N VAL A 213 -11.28 -6.88 12.02
CA VAL A 213 -11.04 -8.32 12.01
C VAL A 213 -10.18 -8.70 13.22
N SER A 214 -10.32 -9.92 13.73
CA SER A 214 -9.50 -10.43 14.84
C SER A 214 -8.55 -11.52 14.39
N CYS A 215 -7.30 -11.45 14.88
CA CYS A 215 -6.33 -12.52 14.78
C CYS A 215 -6.14 -13.19 16.14
N ASN A 216 -6.20 -14.52 16.16
CA ASN A 216 -5.98 -15.30 17.37
C ASN A 216 -4.52 -15.74 17.46
N ILE A 217 -3.87 -15.39 18.56
CA ILE A 217 -2.52 -15.82 18.91
C ILE A 217 -2.66 -16.83 20.04
N THR A 218 -2.20 -18.06 19.82
CA THR A 218 -2.12 -19.06 20.86
C THR A 218 -0.98 -18.69 21.81
N ILE A 219 -1.28 -18.59 23.10
CA ILE A 219 -0.30 -18.39 24.16
C ILE A 219 -0.02 -19.76 24.78
N ILE A 220 1.25 -20.16 24.80
CA ILE A 220 1.67 -21.46 25.28
C ILE A 220 2.03 -21.32 26.76
N ASN A 221 1.46 -22.19 27.59
CA ASN A 221 1.79 -22.31 29.00
C ASN A 221 2.61 -23.59 29.18
N ASP A 222 3.84 -23.46 29.65
CA ASP A 222 4.75 -24.58 29.85
C ASP A 222 4.93 -24.97 31.33
N LEU A 223 4.14 -24.38 32.23
CA LEU A 223 4.13 -24.62 33.68
C LEU A 223 5.47 -24.30 34.37
N THR A 224 6.36 -23.56 33.71
CA THR A 224 7.62 -23.10 34.30
C THR A 224 7.59 -21.60 34.54
N TYR A 225 8.22 -21.14 35.63
CA TYR A 225 8.40 -19.71 35.84
C TYR A 225 9.30 -19.13 34.75
N GLN A 226 8.83 -18.05 34.14
CA GLN A 226 9.59 -17.29 33.16
C GLN A 226 9.47 -15.80 33.45
N GLU A 227 10.56 -15.08 33.19
CA GLU A 227 10.51 -13.63 33.16
C GLU A 227 9.55 -13.15 32.07
N ARG A 228 9.07 -11.91 32.21
CA ARG A 228 8.21 -11.26 31.23
C ARG A 228 8.87 -11.22 29.85
N LYS A 229 8.24 -11.84 28.87
CA LYS A 229 8.69 -11.85 27.47
C LYS A 229 7.90 -10.89 26.59
N LEU A 230 8.55 -10.39 25.54
CA LEU A 230 7.97 -9.41 24.60
C LEU A 230 7.73 -10.07 23.24
N LEU A 231 6.52 -9.95 22.69
CA LEU A 231 6.17 -10.39 21.33
C LEU A 231 5.84 -9.18 20.48
N LYS A 232 6.75 -8.66 19.67
CA LYS A 232 6.42 -7.55 18.77
C LYS A 232 5.77 -8.07 17.50
N LEU A 233 4.74 -7.37 17.01
CA LEU A 233 4.05 -7.69 15.76
C LEU A 233 4.10 -6.49 14.82
N LYS A 234 4.18 -6.75 13.52
CA LYS A 234 3.97 -5.75 12.48
C LYS A 234 2.92 -6.26 11.49
N LEU A 235 2.17 -5.33 10.91
CA LEU A 235 1.34 -5.60 9.75
C LEU A 235 2.20 -5.40 8.50
N ASP A 236 2.22 -6.38 7.62
CA ASP A 236 2.85 -6.31 6.32
C ASP A 236 1.78 -6.33 5.23
N VAL A 237 1.75 -5.24 4.51
CA VAL A 237 0.82 -4.93 3.44
C VAL A 237 1.50 -4.96 2.07
N SER A 238 2.82 -5.18 2.02
CA SER A 238 3.65 -5.15 0.79
C SER A 238 3.31 -6.24 -0.22
N GLN A 239 2.52 -7.23 0.18
CA GLN A 239 2.07 -8.31 -0.70
C GLN A 239 0.88 -7.90 -1.59
N ILE A 240 0.32 -6.70 -1.45
CA ILE A 240 -0.76 -6.16 -2.30
C ILE A 240 -0.60 -4.64 -2.50
N PRO A 241 -0.81 -4.07 -3.70
CA PRO A 241 -0.75 -2.62 -3.94
C PRO A 241 -1.77 -1.79 -3.15
N CYS A 242 -2.83 -2.41 -2.60
CA CYS A 242 -4.02 -1.67 -2.18
C CYS A 242 -4.08 -1.27 -0.69
N LEU A 243 -3.22 -1.78 0.19
CA LEU A 243 -3.18 -1.31 1.59
C LEU A 243 -1.87 -0.59 1.87
N SER A 244 -1.70 0.67 1.48
CA SER A 244 -0.59 1.47 2.06
C SER A 244 -0.95 1.93 3.47
N GLY A 245 -0.92 0.98 4.40
CA GLY A 245 -0.84 1.23 5.83
C GLY A 245 0.53 0.79 6.34
N THR A 246 1.51 1.69 6.38
CA THR A 246 2.56 1.56 7.38
C THR A 246 1.90 1.94 8.70
N SER A 247 1.48 0.97 9.51
CA SER A 247 1.40 1.30 10.93
C SER A 247 2.83 1.72 11.32
N GLU A 248 2.95 2.79 12.12
CA GLU A 248 4.13 2.88 12.97
C GLU A 248 4.27 1.53 13.68
N LEU A 249 5.51 1.12 14.02
CA LEU A 249 5.67 0.03 14.98
C LEU A 249 4.67 0.30 16.10
N SER A 250 3.76 -0.64 16.41
CA SER A 250 3.07 -0.51 17.68
C SER A 250 4.18 -0.34 18.71
N ASP A 251 3.95 0.49 19.73
CA ASP A 251 4.78 0.38 20.91
C ASP A 251 4.86 -1.09 21.29
N VAL A 252 6.05 -1.47 21.75
CA VAL A 252 6.41 -2.86 22.03
C VAL A 252 5.23 -3.54 22.71
N PHE A 253 4.66 -4.54 22.03
CA PHE A 253 3.66 -5.38 22.65
C PHE A 253 4.31 -6.11 23.83
N VAL A 254 3.85 -5.79 25.04
CA VAL A 254 4.31 -6.39 26.28
C VAL A 254 3.19 -7.28 26.83
N ALA A 255 3.08 -8.51 26.35
CA ALA A 255 2.30 -9.52 27.07
C ALA A 255 3.08 -9.90 28.33
N THR A 256 2.49 -9.74 29.51
CA THR A 256 3.19 -10.03 30.76
C THR A 256 2.46 -11.08 31.52
N THR A 257 3.09 -12.24 31.64
CA THR A 257 2.67 -13.31 32.53
C THR A 257 2.86 -12.84 33.96
N THR A 258 1.77 -12.74 34.72
CA THR A 258 1.83 -12.65 36.18
C THR A 258 0.76 -13.57 36.72
N PHE A 259 1.15 -14.63 37.42
CA PHE A 259 0.26 -15.19 38.41
C PHE A 259 1.02 -15.66 39.66
N LEU A 260 0.37 -15.50 40.80
CA LEU A 260 0.81 -15.98 42.10
C LEU A 260 0.73 -17.51 42.11
N THR A 261 1.83 -18.19 42.34
CA THR A 261 1.91 -19.66 42.47
C THR A 261 1.79 -20.08 43.94
N PHE A 262 1.78 -21.38 44.22
CA PHE A 262 1.95 -21.84 45.59
C PHE A 262 3.43 -21.69 46.01
N PRO A 263 3.71 -21.30 47.26
CA PRO A 263 5.06 -21.40 47.79
C PRO A 263 5.58 -22.83 47.72
N ASP A 264 6.89 -22.97 47.54
CA ASP A 264 7.57 -24.26 47.63
C ASP A 264 7.58 -24.80 49.07
N GLU A 265 8.08 -26.03 49.25
CA GLU A 265 8.23 -26.62 50.58
C GLU A 265 9.12 -25.75 51.49
N ALA A 266 8.90 -25.84 52.80
CA ALA A 266 9.76 -25.23 53.81
C ALA A 266 10.92 -26.18 54.15
N PRO A 267 12.15 -25.95 53.66
CA PRO A 267 13.22 -26.93 53.81
C PRO A 267 13.85 -26.89 55.20
N ASN A 268 14.68 -27.89 55.50
CA ASN A 268 15.49 -27.98 56.72
C ASN A 268 14.68 -28.00 58.03
N LEU A 269 13.52 -28.67 58.05
CA LEU A 269 12.75 -28.85 59.27
C LEU A 269 13.52 -29.66 60.32
N VAL A 270 13.86 -29.03 61.44
CA VAL A 270 14.60 -29.62 62.55
C VAL A 270 13.97 -29.30 63.89
N ALA A 271 14.10 -30.23 64.84
CA ALA A 271 13.70 -30.01 66.24
C ALA A 271 14.87 -29.40 67.02
N VAL A 272 14.72 -28.16 67.48
CA VAL A 272 15.77 -27.39 68.16
C VAL A 272 15.80 -27.65 69.67
N SER A 273 14.65 -27.95 70.28
CA SER A 273 14.58 -28.36 71.68
C SER A 273 13.40 -29.30 71.93
N ARG A 274 13.54 -30.17 72.93
CA ARG A 274 12.52 -31.14 73.34
C ARG A 274 12.44 -31.17 74.86
N THR A 275 11.24 -30.95 75.40
CA THR A 275 10.92 -31.15 76.81
C THR A 275 9.87 -32.25 76.96
N GLY A 276 9.50 -32.60 78.19
CA GLY A 276 8.41 -33.56 78.45
C GLY A 276 7.02 -33.09 77.99
N GLY A 277 6.86 -31.84 77.55
CA GLY A 277 5.57 -31.29 77.10
C GLY A 277 5.64 -30.30 75.93
N SER A 278 6.81 -30.08 75.32
CA SER A 278 6.95 -29.17 74.18
C SER A 278 8.10 -29.57 73.26
N VAL A 279 7.94 -29.26 71.96
CA VAL A 279 9.00 -29.35 70.96
C VAL A 279 9.08 -28.00 70.26
N THR A 280 10.29 -27.46 70.14
CA THR A 280 10.53 -26.27 69.31
C THR A 280 11.06 -26.71 67.95
N LEU A 281 10.39 -26.30 66.88
CA LEU A 281 10.78 -26.59 65.50
C LEU A 281 11.40 -25.34 64.85
N SER A 282 12.33 -25.55 63.93
CA SER A 282 12.89 -24.52 63.06
C SER A 282 13.05 -25.07 61.65
N TRP A 283 12.85 -24.22 60.65
CA TRP A 283 13.04 -24.50 59.23
C TRP A 283 13.56 -23.24 58.55
N THR A 284 14.09 -23.38 57.35
CA THR A 284 14.39 -22.24 56.47
C THR A 284 13.14 -21.84 55.70
N GLN A 285 13.01 -20.56 55.36
CA GLN A 285 11.91 -20.11 54.50
C GLN A 285 11.98 -20.78 53.13
N PRO A 286 10.84 -21.03 52.45
CA PRO A 286 10.81 -21.48 51.05
C PRO A 286 11.67 -20.57 50.16
N VAL A 287 12.25 -21.14 49.10
CA VAL A 287 13.02 -20.35 48.13
C VAL A 287 12.09 -19.55 47.21
N ASP A 288 10.93 -20.11 46.86
CA ASP A 288 9.85 -19.44 46.14
C ASP A 288 8.65 -19.20 47.06
N PHE A 289 8.15 -17.96 47.08
CA PHE A 289 7.01 -17.53 47.89
C PHE A 289 5.68 -17.51 47.11
N GLY A 290 5.66 -18.00 45.88
CA GLY A 290 4.42 -18.01 45.11
C GLY A 290 3.99 -16.61 44.66
N GLY A 291 4.93 -15.67 44.60
CA GLY A 291 4.69 -14.27 44.21
C GLY A 291 4.10 -13.35 45.30
N THR A 292 3.96 -13.78 46.56
CA THR A 292 3.54 -12.93 47.70
C THR A 292 4.22 -13.36 49.01
N ASP A 293 4.33 -12.47 50.01
CA ASP A 293 4.98 -12.80 51.28
C ASP A 293 4.32 -13.97 52.02
N ILE A 294 5.13 -14.83 52.66
CA ILE A 294 4.64 -15.92 53.53
C ILE A 294 4.13 -15.34 54.85
N THR A 295 2.84 -15.54 55.14
CA THR A 295 2.18 -14.99 56.34
C THR A 295 1.96 -16.00 57.47
N ALA A 296 1.94 -17.31 57.16
CA ALA A 296 1.76 -18.38 58.14
C ALA A 296 2.31 -19.73 57.62
N TYR A 297 2.50 -20.69 58.53
CA TYR A 297 2.84 -22.09 58.24
C TYR A 297 1.86 -23.00 58.98
N ASP A 298 1.44 -24.09 58.34
CA ASP A 298 0.66 -25.16 58.98
C ASP A 298 1.59 -26.32 59.37
N VAL A 299 1.37 -26.90 60.56
CA VAL A 299 2.21 -27.98 61.10
C VAL A 299 1.32 -29.12 61.57
N ALA A 300 1.34 -30.23 60.83
CA ALA A 300 0.61 -31.43 61.18
C ALA A 300 1.48 -32.41 61.99
N PHE A 301 0.87 -33.08 62.98
CA PHE A 301 1.49 -34.16 63.74
C PHE A 301 0.70 -35.45 63.49
N PHE A 302 1.42 -36.53 63.21
CA PHE A 302 0.83 -37.85 63.04
C PHE A 302 1.34 -38.74 64.17
N LEU A 303 0.43 -39.45 64.85
CA LEU A 303 0.80 -40.49 65.82
C LEU A 303 1.20 -41.73 65.03
N GLY A 304 2.46 -42.15 65.18
CA GLY A 304 2.96 -43.44 64.70
C GLY A 304 2.62 -44.57 65.65
#